data_AF-A0A2C6KN49-F1
#
_entry.id   AF-A0A2C6KN49-F1
#
_cell.length_a   1.000
_cell.length_b   1.000
_cell.length_c   1.000
_cell.angle_alpha   90.00
_cell.angle_beta   90.00
_cell.angle_gamma   90.00
#
_symmetry.space_group_name_H-M   'P 1'
#
loop_
_entity.id
_entity.type
_entity.pdbx_description
1 polymer ?
#
loop_
_entity_poly.entity_id
_entity_poly.type
_entity_poly.pdbx_seq_one_letter_code
_entity_poly.pdbx_strand_id
1 'polypeptide(L)'
;MLRCALLGNEEKWEHVLPMLEFAYNSMVHTSARAAPLELIYGFLPPKPVCQQLGLPTASAAGILPFQAHVKLQRAKRELESA
;
A
#
# COMPACT_ATOMS: atom_id res chain seq x y z
N MET A 1 -3.58 1.91 -14.84
CA MET A 1 -3.12 3.00 -13.96
C MET A 1 -2.08 3.89 -14.65
N LEU A 2 -0.89 3.39 -15.00
CA LEU A 2 0.15 4.19 -15.68
C LEU A 2 -0.31 4.78 -17.03
N ARG A 3 -0.86 3.95 -17.93
CA ARG A 3 -1.41 4.42 -19.22
C ARG A 3 -2.49 5.50 -19.06
N CYS A 4 -3.30 5.42 -18.01
CA CYS A 4 -4.33 6.41 -17.71
C CYS A 4 -3.73 7.72 -17.18
N ALA A 5 -2.71 7.61 -16.33
CA ALA A 5 -2.04 8.75 -15.72
C ALA A 5 -1.17 9.55 -16.70
N LEU A 6 -0.73 8.91 -17.79
CA LEU A 6 0.10 9.52 -18.83
C LEU A 6 -0.68 10.02 -20.05
N LEU A 7 -2.01 9.92 -20.04
CA LEU A 7 -2.82 10.24 -21.21
C LEU A 7 -2.59 11.70 -21.63
N GLY A 8 -1.92 11.91 -22.77
CA GLY A 8 -1.58 13.24 -23.30
C GLY A 8 -0.26 13.83 -22.77
N ASN A 9 0.50 13.12 -21.93
CA ASN A 9 1.82 13.57 -21.45
C ASN A 9 2.74 12.39 -21.10
N GLU A 10 3.17 11.68 -22.14
CA GLU A 10 3.97 10.46 -22.01
C GLU A 10 5.39 10.72 -21.50
N GLU A 11 5.94 11.91 -21.73
CA GLU A 11 7.31 12.30 -21.35
C GLU A 11 7.52 12.38 -19.83
N LYS A 12 6.46 12.58 -19.05
CA LYS A 12 6.54 12.75 -17.58
C LYS A 12 6.45 11.44 -16.80
N TRP A 13 6.55 10.29 -17.47
CA TRP A 13 6.38 8.99 -16.84
C TRP A 13 7.31 8.78 -15.63
N GLU A 14 8.55 9.20 -15.74
CA GLU A 14 9.56 9.10 -14.68
C GLU A 14 9.18 9.88 -13.42
N HIS A 15 8.52 11.03 -13.57
CA HIS A 15 8.11 11.86 -12.44
C HIS A 15 6.85 11.33 -11.75
N VAL A 16 5.94 10.69 -12.50
CA VAL A 16 4.70 10.15 -11.92
C VAL A 16 4.84 8.70 -11.43
N LEU A 17 5.85 7.98 -11.90
CA LEU A 17 6.05 6.56 -11.59
C LEU A 17 6.14 6.30 -10.08
N PRO A 18 6.94 7.04 -9.28
CA PRO A 18 7.03 6.77 -7.84
C PRO A 18 5.68 6.95 -7.13
N MET A 19 4.90 7.96 -7.54
CA MET A 19 3.60 8.23 -6.95
C MET A 19 2.57 7.15 -7.32
N LEU A 20 2.61 6.66 -8.57
CA LEU A 20 1.74 5.59 -9.04
C LEU A 20 2.08 4.25 -8.42
N GLU A 21 3.37 3.93 -8.29
CA GLU A 21 3.84 2.73 -7.59
C GLU A 21 3.35 2.72 -6.14
N PHE A 22 3.52 3.85 -5.44
CA PHE A 22 3.01 3.98 -4.08
C PHE A 22 1.47 3.82 -4.02
N ALA A 23 0.73 4.49 -4.90
CA ALA A 23 -0.73 4.40 -4.96
C ALA A 23 -1.19 2.97 -5.22
N TYR A 24 -0.56 2.26 -6.16
CA TYR A 24 -0.86 0.87 -6.45
C TYR A 24 -0.61 -0.04 -5.26
N ASN A 25 0.54 0.10 -4.59
CA ASN A 25 0.93 -0.77 -3.49
C ASN A 25 0.25 -0.41 -2.15
N SER A 26 -0.39 0.75 -2.03
CA SER A 26 -1.08 1.20 -0.81
C SER A 26 -2.60 1.09 -0.82
N MET A 27 -3.21 0.76 -1.97
CA MET A 27 -4.66 0.54 -2.07
C MET A 27 -5.03 -0.93 -1.90
N VAL A 28 -6.23 -1.18 -1.37
CA VAL A 28 -6.80 -2.52 -1.25
C VAL A 28 -7.18 -3.05 -2.63
N HIS A 29 -6.68 -4.22 -2.98
CA HIS A 29 -7.04 -4.91 -4.22
C HIS A 29 -8.15 -5.91 -3.96
N THR A 30 -9.11 -6.03 -4.88
CA THR A 30 -10.25 -6.95 -4.72
C THR A 30 -9.84 -8.41 -4.68
N SER A 31 -8.81 -8.79 -5.45
CA SER A 31 -8.27 -10.15 -5.50
C SER A 31 -7.58 -10.58 -4.21
N ALA A 32 -6.87 -9.66 -3.54
CA ALA A 32 -6.13 -9.94 -2.32
C ALA A 32 -6.88 -9.53 -1.04
N ARG A 33 -7.96 -8.74 -1.18
CA ARG A 33 -8.70 -8.09 -0.07
C ARG A 33 -7.81 -7.30 0.90
N ALA A 34 -6.61 -6.93 0.47
CA ALA A 34 -5.60 -6.21 1.23
C ALA A 34 -4.72 -5.37 0.29
N ALA A 35 -3.95 -4.43 0.85
CA ALA A 35 -2.94 -3.68 0.11
C ALA A 35 -1.60 -4.44 0.03
N PRO A 36 -0.86 -4.41 -1.09
CA PRO A 36 0.44 -5.06 -1.21
C PRO A 36 1.45 -4.66 -0.12
N LEU A 37 1.58 -3.37 0.21
CA LEU A 37 2.44 -2.90 1.31
C LEU A 37 2.00 -3.46 2.66
N GLU A 38 0.69 -3.55 2.88
CA GLU A 38 0.15 -4.12 4.11
C GLU A 38 0.47 -5.61 4.22
N LEU A 39 0.45 -6.35 3.11
CA LEU A 39 0.81 -7.77 3.11
C LEU A 39 2.30 -8.01 3.35
N ILE A 40 3.17 -7.17 2.78
CA ILE A 40 4.63 -7.31 2.87
C ILE A 40 5.15 -6.84 4.24
N TYR A 41 4.71 -5.65 4.67
CA TYR A 41 5.23 -5.01 5.88
C TYR A 41 4.34 -5.22 7.10
N GLY A 42 3.10 -5.68 6.91
CA GLY A 42 2.13 -5.84 7.99
C GLY A 42 1.43 -4.55 8.41
N PHE A 43 1.78 -3.43 7.79
CA PHE A 43 1.17 -2.12 8.01
C PHE A 43 1.21 -1.32 6.72
N LEU A 44 0.39 -0.28 6.64
CA LEU A 44 0.41 0.66 5.53
C LEU A 44 1.32 1.85 5.87
N PRO A 45 2.37 2.14 5.09
CA PRO A 45 3.22 3.29 5.31
C PRO A 45 2.44 4.62 5.23
N PRO A 46 2.86 5.65 5.98
CA PRO A 46 2.33 7.00 5.84
C PRO A 46 2.40 7.49 4.40
N LYS A 47 1.37 8.19 3.93
CA LYS A 47 1.40 8.81 2.61
C LYS A 47 2.46 9.92 2.57
N PRO A 48 3.28 10.03 1.51
CA PRO A 48 4.33 11.05 1.41
C PRO A 48 3.81 12.47 1.64
N VAL A 49 2.64 12.80 1.08
CA VAL A 49 1.99 14.11 1.27
C VAL A 49 1.65 14.40 2.73
N CYS A 50 1.25 13.38 3.50
CA CYS A 50 0.94 13.56 4.92
C CYS A 50 2.21 13.84 5.73
N GLN A 51 3.32 13.18 5.40
CA GLN A 51 4.62 13.46 6.03
C GLN A 51 5.09 14.87 5.69
N GLN A 52 4.98 15.29 4.42
CA GLN A 52 5.38 16.62 3.98
C GLN A 52 4.56 17.74 4.64
N LEU A 53 3.28 17.47 4.93
CA LEU A 53 2.37 18.39 5.60
C LEU A 53 2.40 18.28 7.14
N GLY A 54 3.22 17.40 7.72
CA GLY A 54 3.27 17.18 9.17
C GLY A 54 1.97 16.64 9.77
N LEU A 55 1.14 15.97 8.96
CA LEU A 55 -0.13 15.42 9.41
C LEU A 55 0.10 14.21 10.32
N PRO A 56 -0.74 14.00 11.35
CA PRO A 56 -0.64 12.82 12.20
C PRO A 56 -0.92 11.58 11.36
N THR A 57 0.11 10.75 11.19
CA THR A 57 0.02 9.45 10.53
C THR A 57 0.29 8.35 11.54
N ALA A 58 -0.46 7.25 11.46
CA ALA A 58 -0.19 6.07 12.26
C ALA A 58 1.27 5.63 12.04
N SER A 59 2.09 5.69 13.07
CA SER A 59 3.51 5.31 12.97
C SER A 59 3.63 3.80 12.99
N ALA A 60 4.59 3.26 12.24
CA ALA A 60 4.93 1.83 12.26
C ALA A 60 5.25 1.33 13.69
N ALA A 61 5.71 2.22 14.57
CA ALA A 61 6.00 1.90 15.96
C ALA A 61 4.74 1.56 16.80
N GLY A 62 3.55 2.02 16.38
CA GLY A 62 2.28 1.72 17.04
C GLY A 62 1.59 0.42 16.57
N ILE A 63 2.06 -0.19 15.47
CA ILE A 63 1.34 -1.32 14.81
C ILE A 63 2.00 -2.68 15.08
N LEU A 64 3.32 -2.71 15.35
CA LEU A 64 4.13 -3.88 15.73
C LEU A 64 4.03 -5.12 14.80
N PRO A 65 5.09 -5.96 14.71
CA PRO A 65 5.07 -7.22 13.95
C PRO A 65 3.97 -8.20 14.38
N PHE A 66 3.34 -8.00 15.54
CA PHE A 66 2.24 -8.85 16.03
C PHE A 66 0.96 -8.70 15.18
N GLN A 67 0.54 -7.49 14.81
CA GLN A 67 -0.65 -7.34 13.95
C GLN A 67 -0.39 -7.90 12.54
N ALA A 68 0.81 -7.67 12.01
CA ALA A 68 1.27 -8.27 10.76
C ALA A 68 1.11 -9.80 10.79
N HIS A 69 1.66 -10.43 11.83
CA HIS A 69 1.62 -11.87 12.03
C HIS A 69 0.19 -12.39 12.15
N VAL A 70 -0.66 -11.73 12.94
CA VAL A 70 -2.07 -12.12 13.13
C VAL A 70 -2.86 -12.01 11.81
N LYS A 71 -2.68 -10.93 11.04
CA LYS A 71 -3.33 -10.75 9.74
C LYS A 71 -2.88 -11.83 8.74
N LEU A 72 -1.58 -12.14 8.69
CA LEU A 72 -1.02 -13.15 7.80
C LEU A 72 -1.54 -14.56 8.14
N GLN A 73 -1.58 -14.90 9.44
CA GLN A 73 -2.15 -16.17 9.93
C GLN A 73 -3.65 -16.31 9.63
N ARG A 74 -4.39 -15.20 9.60
CA ARG A 74 -5.81 -15.19 9.23
C ARG A 74 -6.00 -15.41 7.74
N ALA A 75 -5.28 -14.64 6.91
CA ALA A 75 -5.34 -14.77 5.45
C ALA A 75 -4.95 -16.19 4.98
N LYS A 76 -3.93 -16.79 5.61
CA LYS A 76 -3.52 -18.17 5.32
C LYS A 76 -4.64 -19.17 5.63
N ARG A 77 -5.30 -19.03 6.79
CA ARG A 77 -6.44 -19.89 7.17
C ARG A 77 -7.62 -19.74 6.22
N GLU A 78 -7.93 -18.52 5.79
CA GLU A 78 -9.01 -18.28 4.83
C GLU A 78 -8.72 -18.94 3.48
N LEU A 79 -7.47 -18.89 3.02
CA LEU A 79 -7.01 -19.57 1.80
C LEU A 79 -7.05 -21.10 1.92
N GLU A 80 -6.70 -21.65 3.08
CA GLU A 80 -6.77 -23.11 3.34
C GLU A 80 -8.21 -23.61 3.48
N SER A 81 -9.17 -22.73 3.76
CA SER A 81 -10.59 -23.05 3.91
C SER A 81 -11.44 -22.86 2.64
N ALA A 82 -10.84 -22.37 1.55
CA ALA A 82 -11.47 -22.13 0.24
C ALA A 82 -11.16 -23.27 -0.74
#